data_AF-A0A2V3JH50-F1
#
_entry.id   AF-A0A2V3JH50-F1
#
_cell.length_a   1.000
_cell.length_b   1.000
_cell.length_c   1.000
_cell.angle_alpha   90.00
_cell.angle_beta   90.00
_cell.angle_gamma   90.00
#
_symmetry.space_group_name_H-M   'P 1'
#
loop_
_entity.id
_entity.type
_entity.pdbx_description
1 polymer ?
#
loop_
_entity_poly.entity_id
_entity_poly.type
_entity_poly.pdbx_seq_one_letter_code
_entity_poly.pdbx_strand_id
1 'polypeptide(L)' 'QLNAFKETFLRTAKTRLSIMYGYLLEAIANHRTGNRSRRSEPRAVKRRRKPYPLLTKPREEARNELRRGGASA' A
#
# COMPACT_ATOMS: atom_id res chain seq x y z
N GLN A 1 2.28 3.79 -14.17
CA GLN A 1 2.99 5.05 -14.48
C GLN A 1 4.51 4.92 -14.33
N LEU A 2 5.06 4.03 -13.49
CA LEU A 2 6.51 3.76 -13.41
C LEU A 2 7.18 3.28 -14.71
N ASN A 3 6.46 2.51 -15.54
CA ASN A 3 7.01 2.01 -16.82
C ASN A 3 7.34 3.09 -17.85
N ALA A 4 6.84 4.32 -17.67
CA ALA A 4 7.09 5.43 -18.60
C ALA A 4 8.56 5.86 -18.65
N PHE A 5 9.33 5.61 -17.59
CA PHE A 5 10.74 5.98 -17.51
C PHE A 5 11.69 4.91 -18.09
N LYS A 6 11.17 3.74 -18.47
CA LYS A 6 12.01 2.61 -18.90
C LYS A 6 12.91 3.00 -20.08
N GLU A 7 12.35 3.65 -21.09
CA GLU A 7 13.09 4.06 -22.29
C GLU A 7 14.13 5.15 -22.01
N THR A 8 13.85 6.08 -21.10
CA THR A 8 14.80 7.14 -20.72
C THR A 8 15.98 6.58 -19.94
N PHE A 9 15.76 5.59 -19.07
CA PHE A 9 16.85 4.89 -18.39
C PHE A 9 17.74 4.07 -19.34
N LEU A 10 17.13 3.37 -20.30
CA LEU A 10 17.88 2.54 -21.25
C LEU A 10 18.77 3.34 -22.21
N ARG A 11 18.38 4.59 -22.53
CA ARG A 11 19.13 5.47 -23.45
C ARG A 11 20.12 6.39 -22.74
N THR A 12 20.12 6.41 -21.41
CA THR A 12 20.98 7.31 -20.62
C THR A 12 22.40 6.73 -20.51
N ALA A 13 23.41 7.58 -20.71
CA ALA A 13 24.80 7.20 -20.52
C ALA A 13 25.09 6.80 -19.06
N LYS A 14 25.99 5.82 -18.87
CA LYS A 14 26.32 5.24 -17.54
C LYS A 14 26.73 6.29 -16.49
N THR A 15 27.37 7.37 -16.92
CA THR A 15 27.81 8.49 -16.07
C THR A 15 26.64 9.26 -15.44
N ARG A 16 25.47 9.29 -16.09
CA ARG A 16 24.27 10.00 -15.61
C ARG A 16 23.27 9.09 -14.92
N LEU A 17 23.53 7.78 -14.89
CA LEU A 17 22.64 6.77 -14.35
C LEU A 17 22.39 6.95 -12.84
N SER A 18 23.44 7.31 -12.08
CA SER A 18 23.35 7.56 -10.64
C SER A 18 22.38 8.69 -10.30
N ILE A 19 22.48 9.80 -11.05
CA ILE A 19 21.59 10.96 -10.91
C ILE A 19 20.15 10.58 -11.24
N MET A 20 19.94 9.82 -12.32
CA MET A 20 18.61 9.36 -12.71
C MET A 20 17.98 8.42 -11.68
N TYR A 21 18.77 7.53 -11.07
CA TYR A 21 18.27 6.69 -9.95
C TYR A 21 17.81 7.53 -8.77
N GLY A 22 18.51 8.61 -8.43
CA GLY A 22 18.08 9.55 -7.40
C GLY A 22 16.68 10.09 -7.66
N TYR A 23 16.45 10.62 -8.87
CA TYR A 23 15.13 11.14 -9.26
C TYR A 23 14.04 10.08 -9.27
N LEU A 24 14.34 8.84 -9.69
CA LEU A 24 13.37 7.75 -9.67
C LEU A 24 12.96 7.39 -8.24
N LEU A 25 13.92 7.30 -7.31
CA LEU A 25 13.65 6.99 -5.91
C LEU A 25 12.82 8.10 -5.26
N GLU A 26 13.14 9.37 -5.55
CA GLU A 26 12.34 10.51 -5.10
C GLU A 26 10.91 10.47 -5.66
N ALA A 27 10.76 10.16 -6.96
CA ALA A 27 9.44 10.01 -7.57
C ALA A 27 8.64 8.86 -6.94
N ILE A 28 9.26 7.71 -6.65
CA ILE A 28 8.61 6.58 -5.96
C ILE A 28 8.17 6.98 -4.56
N ALA A 29 9.05 7.65 -3.79
CA ALA A 29 8.76 8.07 -2.43
C ALA A 29 7.58 9.05 -2.36
N ASN A 30 7.51 9.98 -3.32
CA ASN A 30 6.43 10.97 -3.39
C ASN A 30 5.16 10.44 -4.08
N HIS A 31 5.28 9.39 -4.88
CA HIS A 31 4.14 8.81 -5.58
C HIS A 31 3.23 8.07 -4.60
N ARG A 32 2.12 8.69 -4.24
CA ARG A 32 1.08 8.06 -3.43
C ARG A 32 0.41 6.93 -4.22
N THR A 33 0.82 5.69 -3.97
CA THR A 33 0.23 4.52 -4.62
C THR A 33 -1.17 4.24 -4.07
N GLY A 34 -2.20 4.54 -4.86
CA GLY A 34 -3.60 4.20 -4.59
C GLY A 34 -4.30 5.17 -3.65
N ASN A 35 -5.57 5.46 -3.94
CA ASN A 35 -6.43 6.28 -3.10
C ASN A 35 -6.91 5.48 -1.87
N ARG A 36 -5.95 5.03 -1.02
CA ARG A 36 -6.17 4.21 0.18
C ARG A 36 -6.15 5.02 1.47
N SER A 37 -6.40 6.33 1.40
CA SER A 37 -6.60 7.08 2.63
C SER A 37 -7.82 6.52 3.37
N ARG A 38 -7.68 6.15 4.65
CA ARG A 38 -8.78 5.77 5.56
C ARG A 38 -9.42 4.37 5.38
N ARG A 39 -8.82 3.46 4.62
CA ARG A 39 -9.27 2.05 4.56
C ARG A 39 -8.51 1.20 5.58
N SER A 40 -9.01 1.16 6.82
CA SER A 40 -8.63 0.16 7.82
C SER A 40 -9.61 -1.00 7.72
N GLU A 41 -9.13 -2.22 7.48
CA GLU A 41 -9.95 -3.43 7.43
C GLU A 41 -9.68 -4.30 8.66
N PRO A 42 -10.69 -4.97 9.24
CA PRO A 42 -10.50 -5.85 10.39
C PRO A 42 -9.61 -7.03 10.04
N ARG A 43 -8.69 -7.36 10.95
CA ARG A 43 -7.82 -8.54 10.85
C ARG A 43 -8.56 -9.83 11.24
N ALA A 44 -9.74 -10.01 10.66
CA ALA A 44 -10.66 -11.13 10.90
C ALA A 44 -11.30 -11.58 9.59
N VAL A 45 -11.60 -12.88 9.45
CA VAL A 45 -12.08 -13.46 8.18
C VAL A 45 -13.46 -14.09 8.37
N LYS A 46 -14.37 -13.98 7.39
CA LYS A 46 -15.75 -14.47 7.52
C LYS A 46 -15.88 -15.97 7.70
N ARG A 47 -14.98 -16.78 7.11
CA ARG A 47 -15.03 -18.25 7.17
C ARG A 47 -13.63 -18.84 6.88
N ARG A 48 -12.92 -19.44 7.86
CA ARG A 48 -11.91 -20.53 7.70
C ARG A 48 -11.26 -21.00 9.02
N ARG A 49 -10.73 -22.23 9.00
CA ARG A 49 -9.79 -22.89 9.95
C ARG A 49 -8.34 -22.36 9.89
N LYS A 50 -8.09 -21.06 10.05
CA LYS A 50 -6.74 -20.43 10.12
C LYS A 50 -6.62 -19.67 11.46
N PRO A 51 -5.44 -19.21 11.91
CA PRO A 51 -5.30 -18.53 13.21
C PRO A 51 -5.96 -17.14 13.28
N TYR A 52 -6.61 -16.68 12.21
CA TYR A 52 -7.30 -15.39 12.23
C TYR A 52 -8.68 -15.56 12.89
N PRO A 53 -9.08 -14.64 13.79
CA PRO A 53 -10.38 -14.68 14.41
C PRO A 53 -11.50 -14.59 13.36
N LEU A 54 -12.64 -15.19 13.69
CA LEU A 54 -13.81 -15.15 12.84
C LEU A 54 -14.41 -13.74 12.86
N LEU A 55 -14.72 -13.20 11.67
CA LEU A 55 -15.47 -11.95 11.57
C LEU A 55 -16.95 -12.24 11.83
N THR A 56 -17.37 -12.10 13.09
CA THR A 56 -18.74 -12.38 13.56
C THR A 56 -19.72 -11.24 13.33
N LYS A 57 -19.23 -10.00 13.25
CA LYS A 57 -20.04 -8.79 12.99
C LYS A 57 -20.02 -8.39 11.51
N PRO A 58 -21.01 -7.64 11.01
CA PRO A 58 -20.93 -6.98 9.72
C PRO A 58 -19.62 -6.19 9.54
N ARG A 59 -19.05 -6.27 8.33
CA ARG A 59 -17.73 -5.68 8.04
C ARG A 59 -17.70 -4.16 8.20
N GLU A 60 -18.82 -3.46 8.00
CA GLU A 60 -18.90 -2.01 8.24
C GLU A 60 -18.78 -1.67 9.73
N GLU A 61 -19.42 -2.44 10.61
CA GLU A 61 -19.34 -2.23 12.06
C GLU A 61 -17.91 -2.41 12.58
N ALA A 62 -17.26 -3.52 12.18
CA ALA A 62 -15.88 -3.78 12.55
C ALA A 62 -14.90 -2.70 12.03
N ARG A 63 -15.17 -2.09 10.87
CA ARG A 63 -14.40 -0.95 10.36
C ARG A 63 -14.58 0.30 11.21
N ASN A 64 -15.80 0.54 11.71
CA ASN A 64 -16.08 1.68 12.57
C ASN A 64 -15.43 1.52 13.96
N GLU A 65 -15.36 0.30 14.49
CA GLU A 65 -14.65 -0.01 15.74
C GLU A 65 -13.13 0.28 15.63
N LEU A 66 -12.49 -0.15 14.54
CA LEU A 66 -11.06 0.13 14.27
C LEU A 66 -10.78 1.63 14.15
N ARG A 67 -11.70 2.39 13.54
CA ARG A 67 -11.56 3.85 13.39
C ARG A 67 -11.67 4.60 14.72
N ARG A 68 -12.36 4.02 15.72
CA ARG A 68 -12.57 4.60 17.05
C ARG A 68 -11.45 4.25 18.05
N GLY A 69 -10.37 3.59 17.60
CA GLY A 69 -9.26 3.20 18.47
C GLY A 69 -9.49 1.89 19.22
N GLY A 70 -10.50 1.09 18.84
CA GLY A 70 -10.73 -0.22 19.43
C GLY A 70 -9.59 -1.17 19.09
N ALA A 71 -8.74 -1.46 20.07
CA ALA A 71 -7.79 -2.56 20.00
C ALA A 71 -8.58 -3.87 19.82
N SER A 72 -8.51 -4.46 18.63
CA SER A 72 -8.95 -5.84 18.44
C SER A 72 -7.86 -6.76 19.00
N ALA A 73 -8.18 -7.44 20.09
CA ALA A 73 -7.42 -8.57 20.64
C ALA A 73 -7.26 -9.71 19.61
#